data_AF-H1S7W7-F1
#
_entry.id   AF-H1S7W7-F1
#
_cell.length_a   1.000
_cell.length_b   1.000
_cell.length_c   1.000
_cell.angle_alpha   90.00
_cell.angle_beta   90.00
_cell.angle_gamma   90.00
#
_symmetry.space_group_name_H-M   'P 1'
#
loop_
_entity.id
_entity.type
_entity.pdbx_description
1 polymer ?
#
loop_
_entity_poly.entity_id
_entity_poly.type
_entity_poly.pdbx_seq_one_letter_code
_entity_poly.pdbx_strand_id
1 'polypeptide(L)'
;MTNITHDQIEAAKAILFSKQRVSTSLLQRTLKLPYSDTEAVLNALQHQDVVTPRLDGVRRLTKAFENEDTTARVSFVRSVFESVRYFSEMWEEGNSGHTKIMKLLRPSSQVAPLQIRKLILHECFQTRRMGLLEASVALVEYCCDRGLAPAVDDDDLSELGIMCSSASRPFTLVSDPAAMRKRSFVRLARYLSLRGMDSDTRCFEYFLRGVYDVPTGQGKNGGTYNEHVVPLAYIRKHCVHLLTQGGTAEQATSDIIRFLAIVKITDDERNYLDRSISSGGLGLQVDMPEAWYPEVGDIFARLHKAGIEFQMST
;
A
#
# COMPACT_ATOMS: atom_id res chain seq x y z
N MET A 1 -21.14 -3.11 -27.73
CA MET A 1 -21.01 -3.97 -26.53
C MET A 1 -20.47 -5.30 -27.00
N THR A 2 -19.36 -5.75 -26.46
CA THR A 2 -18.78 -7.06 -26.82
C THR A 2 -19.63 -8.17 -26.20
N ASN A 3 -20.15 -9.09 -27.02
CA ASN A 3 -20.86 -10.28 -26.52
C ASN A 3 -19.83 -11.36 -26.18
N ILE A 4 -19.39 -11.40 -24.93
CA ILE A 4 -18.54 -12.49 -24.41
C ILE A 4 -19.45 -13.65 -24.00
N THR A 5 -19.08 -14.86 -24.39
CA THR A 5 -19.82 -16.06 -23.98
C THR A 5 -19.32 -16.60 -22.65
N HIS A 6 -20.18 -17.31 -21.92
CA HIS A 6 -19.78 -18.02 -20.70
C HIS A 6 -18.63 -19.00 -20.97
N ASP A 7 -18.67 -19.71 -22.10
CA ASP A 7 -17.61 -20.65 -22.51
C ASP A 7 -16.25 -19.96 -22.68
N GLN A 8 -16.20 -18.72 -23.19
CA GLN A 8 -14.96 -17.95 -23.30
C GLN A 8 -14.38 -17.60 -21.93
N ILE A 9 -15.25 -17.26 -20.96
CA ILE A 9 -14.83 -16.94 -19.58
C ILE A 9 -14.26 -18.18 -18.91
N GLU A 10 -14.93 -19.33 -19.00
CA GLU A 10 -14.46 -20.59 -18.41
C GLU A 10 -13.18 -21.10 -19.08
N ALA A 11 -13.06 -20.97 -20.41
CA ALA A 11 -11.85 -21.32 -21.13
C ALA A 11 -10.66 -20.43 -20.71
N ALA A 12 -10.89 -19.12 -20.57
CA ALA A 12 -9.87 -18.20 -20.06
C ALA A 12 -9.44 -18.59 -18.64
N LYS A 13 -10.40 -18.82 -17.73
CA LYS A 13 -10.14 -19.23 -16.36
C LYS A 13 -9.27 -20.50 -16.29
N ALA A 14 -9.59 -21.53 -17.08
CA ALA A 14 -8.79 -22.75 -17.15
C ALA A 14 -7.34 -22.49 -17.62
N ILE A 15 -7.16 -21.61 -18.62
CA ILE A 15 -5.82 -21.22 -19.10
C ILE A 15 -5.05 -20.50 -18.01
N LEU A 16 -5.67 -19.52 -17.34
CA LEU A 16 -5.02 -18.74 -16.28
C LEU A 16 -4.61 -19.63 -15.11
N PHE A 17 -5.46 -20.58 -14.70
CA PHE A 17 -5.14 -21.53 -13.64
C PHE A 17 -4.04 -22.50 -14.02
N SER A 18 -4.06 -23.02 -15.26
CA SER A 18 -3.00 -23.91 -15.74
C SER A 18 -1.65 -23.20 -15.87
N LYS A 19 -1.66 -21.92 -16.28
CA LYS A 19 -0.45 -21.14 -16.50
C LYS A 19 -0.02 -20.32 -15.29
N GLN A 20 -0.85 -20.23 -14.26
CA GLN A 20 -0.62 -19.46 -13.03
C GLN A 20 -0.20 -18.00 -13.31
N ARG A 21 -0.76 -17.39 -14.35
CA ARG A 21 -0.40 -16.04 -14.79
C ARG A 21 -1.54 -15.36 -15.55
N VAL A 22 -1.65 -14.04 -15.41
CA VAL A 22 -2.68 -13.24 -16.06
C VAL A 22 -2.05 -12.28 -17.06
N SER A 23 -2.25 -12.56 -18.34
CA SER A 23 -1.71 -11.74 -19.43
C SER A 23 -2.71 -11.64 -20.57
N THR A 24 -2.90 -10.42 -21.07
CA THR A 24 -3.73 -10.16 -22.25
C THR A 24 -3.17 -10.89 -23.46
N SER A 25 -1.84 -10.85 -23.67
CA SER A 25 -1.21 -11.52 -24.82
C SER A 25 -1.34 -13.05 -24.76
N LEU A 26 -1.30 -13.63 -23.55
CA LEU A 26 -1.56 -15.06 -23.34
C LEU A 26 -2.96 -15.44 -23.83
N LEU A 27 -3.99 -14.74 -23.35
CA LEU A 27 -5.38 -15.05 -23.70
C LEU A 27 -5.67 -14.76 -25.18
N GLN A 28 -5.16 -13.66 -25.74
CA GLN A 28 -5.31 -13.36 -27.17
C GLN A 28 -4.73 -14.48 -28.04
N ARG A 29 -3.53 -14.97 -27.73
CA ARG A 29 -2.87 -16.02 -28.50
C ARG A 29 -3.57 -17.37 -28.36
N THR A 30 -4.00 -17.73 -27.15
CA THR A 30 -4.57 -19.06 -26.89
C THR A 30 -6.03 -19.15 -27.32
N LEU A 31 -6.83 -18.10 -27.08
CA LEU A 31 -8.26 -18.08 -27.42
C LEU A 31 -8.57 -17.40 -28.76
N LYS A 32 -7.55 -16.84 -29.43
CA LYS A 32 -7.69 -16.07 -30.69
C LYS A 32 -8.67 -14.89 -30.56
N LEU A 33 -8.72 -14.28 -29.38
CA LEU A 33 -9.58 -13.13 -29.11
C LEU A 33 -8.89 -11.82 -29.50
N PRO A 34 -9.64 -10.82 -30.00
CA PRO A 34 -9.12 -9.46 -30.11
C PRO A 34 -8.89 -8.85 -28.71
N TYR A 35 -8.15 -7.74 -28.67
CA TYR A 35 -7.78 -7.08 -27.41
C TYR A 35 -9.01 -6.65 -26.60
N SER A 36 -10.01 -6.05 -27.25
CA SER A 36 -11.26 -5.60 -26.61
C SER A 36 -11.98 -6.71 -25.88
N ASP A 37 -12.05 -7.89 -26.50
CA ASP A 37 -12.79 -9.03 -25.98
C ASP A 37 -12.02 -9.68 -24.84
N THR A 38 -10.69 -9.71 -24.96
CA THR A 38 -9.81 -10.17 -23.88
C THR A 38 -9.93 -9.30 -22.63
N GLU A 39 -9.93 -7.97 -22.79
CA GLU A 39 -10.12 -7.06 -21.64
C GLU A 39 -11.49 -7.25 -21.01
N ALA A 40 -12.54 -7.43 -21.81
CA ALA A 40 -13.86 -7.64 -21.27
C ALA A 40 -13.99 -9.03 -20.58
N VAL A 41 -13.28 -10.07 -21.03
CA VAL A 41 -13.17 -11.37 -20.32
C VAL A 41 -12.45 -11.17 -18.98
N LEU A 42 -11.32 -10.45 -18.97
CA LEU A 42 -10.58 -10.17 -17.73
C LEU A 42 -11.39 -9.34 -16.74
N ASN A 43 -12.23 -8.41 -17.22
CA ASN A 43 -13.16 -7.66 -16.37
C ASN A 43 -14.25 -8.57 -15.77
N ALA A 44 -14.81 -9.49 -16.56
CA ALA A 44 -15.76 -10.48 -16.05
C ALA A 44 -15.12 -11.37 -14.97
N LEU A 45 -13.88 -11.83 -15.20
CA LEU A 45 -13.11 -12.61 -14.21
C LEU A 45 -12.77 -11.80 -12.96
N GLN A 46 -12.53 -10.49 -13.08
CA GLN A 46 -12.32 -9.61 -11.93
C GLN A 46 -13.59 -9.49 -11.07
N HIS A 47 -14.77 -9.37 -11.71
CA HIS A 47 -16.06 -9.38 -10.99
C HIS A 47 -16.36 -10.72 -10.30
N GLN A 48 -15.74 -11.82 -10.75
CA GLN A 48 -15.82 -13.13 -10.12
C GLN A 48 -14.70 -13.37 -9.08
N ASP A 49 -13.92 -12.35 -8.73
CA ASP A 49 -12.78 -12.44 -7.81
C ASP A 49 -11.70 -13.46 -8.22
N VAL A 50 -11.61 -13.76 -9.53
CA VAL A 50 -10.62 -14.69 -10.09
C VAL A 50 -9.30 -13.97 -10.34
N VAL A 51 -9.37 -12.72 -10.81
CA VAL A 51 -8.21 -11.87 -11.06
C VAL A 51 -8.31 -10.58 -10.28
N THR A 52 -7.16 -10.06 -9.84
CA THR A 52 -7.08 -8.77 -9.17
C THR A 52 -7.47 -7.62 -10.11
N PRO A 53 -7.91 -6.47 -9.56
CA PRO A 53 -7.87 -5.21 -10.29
C PRO A 53 -6.50 -4.92 -10.89
N ARG A 54 -6.48 -4.11 -11.95
CA ARG A 54 -5.22 -3.66 -12.57
C ARG A 54 -4.50 -2.70 -11.61
N LEU A 55 -3.34 -3.09 -11.10
CA LEU A 55 -2.50 -2.30 -10.20
C LEU A 55 -1.12 -2.12 -10.82
N ASP A 56 -0.71 -0.87 -11.07
CA ASP A 56 0.52 -0.52 -11.81
C ASP A 56 0.62 -1.24 -13.17
N GLY A 57 -0.52 -1.32 -13.88
CA GLY A 57 -0.60 -1.93 -15.21
C GLY A 57 -0.77 -3.45 -15.24
N VAL A 58 -0.63 -4.14 -14.11
CA VAL A 58 -0.64 -5.61 -14.05
C VAL A 58 -1.90 -6.14 -13.38
N ARG A 59 -2.40 -7.30 -13.85
CA ARG A 59 -3.43 -8.10 -13.18
C ARG A 59 -2.80 -9.41 -12.76
N ARG A 60 -3.28 -10.00 -11.66
CA ARG A 60 -2.79 -11.29 -11.15
C ARG A 60 -3.97 -12.18 -10.81
N LEU A 61 -3.72 -13.47 -10.58
CA LEU A 61 -4.72 -14.31 -9.94
C LEU A 61 -4.92 -13.80 -8.51
N THR A 62 -6.12 -13.97 -7.95
CA THR A 62 -6.29 -13.73 -6.51
C THR A 62 -5.60 -14.85 -5.72
N LYS A 63 -5.24 -14.58 -4.46
CA LYS A 63 -4.55 -15.56 -3.58
C LYS A 63 -5.28 -16.91 -3.47
N ALA A 64 -6.59 -16.94 -3.69
CA ALA A 64 -7.39 -18.17 -3.68
C ALA A 64 -7.05 -19.12 -4.85
N PHE A 65 -6.46 -18.62 -5.93
CA PHE A 65 -6.17 -19.38 -7.15
C PHE A 65 -4.67 -19.47 -7.50
N GLU A 66 -3.82 -18.74 -6.77
CA GLU A 66 -2.36 -18.85 -6.88
C GLU A 66 -1.85 -20.09 -6.15
N ASN A 67 -0.89 -20.79 -6.74
CA ASN A 67 -0.08 -21.77 -6.02
C ASN A 67 1.05 -21.08 -5.23
N GLU A 68 1.64 -21.80 -4.27
CA GLU A 68 2.65 -21.24 -3.35
C GLU A 68 3.87 -20.65 -4.07
N ASP A 69 4.35 -21.32 -5.11
CA ASP A 69 5.49 -20.87 -5.93
C ASP A 69 5.18 -19.55 -6.63
N THR A 70 4.00 -19.46 -7.26
CA THR A 70 3.53 -18.24 -7.92
C THR A 70 3.38 -17.12 -6.90
N THR A 71 2.74 -17.34 -5.76
CA THR A 71 2.61 -16.34 -4.70
C THR A 71 3.98 -15.83 -4.22
N ALA A 72 4.99 -16.72 -4.10
CA ALA A 72 6.34 -16.33 -3.72
C ALA A 72 7.00 -15.43 -4.78
N ARG A 73 6.97 -15.80 -6.07
CA ARG A 73 7.51 -14.99 -7.17
C ARG A 73 6.81 -13.64 -7.28
N VAL A 74 5.48 -13.66 -7.29
CA VAL A 74 4.58 -12.50 -7.32
C VAL A 74 4.88 -11.52 -6.20
N SER A 75 5.07 -12.01 -4.97
CA SER A 75 5.45 -11.19 -3.82
C SER A 75 6.86 -10.63 -3.97
N PHE A 76 7.82 -11.44 -4.42
CA PHE A 76 9.20 -11.02 -4.63
C PHE A 76 9.30 -9.88 -5.66
N VAL A 77 8.74 -10.07 -6.85
CA VAL A 77 8.74 -9.08 -7.95
C VAL A 77 8.10 -7.77 -7.52
N ARG A 78 6.98 -7.85 -6.79
CA ARG A 78 6.29 -6.66 -6.27
C ARG A 78 7.13 -5.92 -5.22
N SER A 79 7.79 -6.64 -4.32
CA SER A 79 8.69 -6.05 -3.32
C SER A 79 9.95 -5.43 -3.94
N VAL A 80 10.49 -6.01 -5.02
CA VAL A 80 11.57 -5.40 -5.82
C VAL A 80 11.10 -4.05 -6.35
N PHE A 81 9.98 -4.02 -7.07
CA PHE A 81 9.42 -2.81 -7.65
C PHE A 81 9.19 -1.71 -6.58
N GLU A 82 8.50 -2.03 -5.49
CA GLU A 82 8.20 -1.04 -4.44
C GLU A 82 9.47 -0.56 -3.70
N SER A 83 10.46 -1.43 -3.50
CA SER A 83 11.76 -1.03 -2.93
C SER A 83 12.47 -0.01 -3.82
N VAL A 84 12.53 -0.27 -5.13
CA VAL A 84 13.21 0.59 -6.09
C VAL A 84 12.47 1.91 -6.26
N ARG A 85 11.13 1.86 -6.39
CA ARG A 85 10.26 3.03 -6.46
C ARG A 85 10.41 3.91 -5.22
N TYR A 86 10.46 3.31 -4.02
CA TYR A 86 10.70 4.04 -2.79
C TYR A 86 12.03 4.80 -2.82
N PHE A 87 13.13 4.14 -3.22
CA PHE A 87 14.43 4.81 -3.28
C PHE A 87 14.55 5.86 -4.38
N SER A 88 13.83 5.69 -5.49
CA SER A 88 13.72 6.73 -6.53
C SER A 88 13.08 7.99 -5.96
N GLU A 89 11.98 7.85 -5.20
CA GLU A 89 11.36 8.98 -4.52
C GLU A 89 12.23 9.59 -3.43
N MET A 90 12.97 8.77 -2.66
CA MET A 90 13.92 9.28 -1.67
C MET A 90 15.06 10.06 -2.32
N TRP A 91 15.53 9.62 -3.49
CA TRP A 91 16.54 10.35 -4.25
C TRP A 91 16.02 11.71 -4.73
N GLU A 92 14.80 11.75 -5.27
CA GLU A 92 14.12 13.00 -5.65
C GLU A 92 13.95 13.95 -4.46
N GLU A 93 13.73 13.41 -3.25
CA GLU A 93 13.54 14.18 -2.01
C GLU A 93 14.84 14.53 -1.28
N GLY A 94 16.02 14.17 -1.83
CA GLY A 94 17.31 14.37 -1.17
C GLY A 94 17.46 13.61 0.15
N ASN A 95 16.72 12.51 0.34
CA ASN A 95 16.68 11.71 1.56
C ASN A 95 17.32 10.32 1.34
N SER A 96 17.78 9.69 2.42
CA SER A 96 18.30 8.32 2.43
C SER A 96 17.27 7.25 2.77
N GLY A 97 16.04 7.64 3.06
CA GLY A 97 14.94 6.77 3.47
C GLY A 97 15.03 6.27 4.92
N HIS A 98 13.90 5.75 5.40
CA HIS A 98 13.74 5.23 6.75
C HIS A 98 13.99 3.71 6.79
N THR A 99 14.86 3.26 7.69
CA THR A 99 15.26 1.84 7.76
C THR A 99 14.11 0.90 8.08
N LYS A 100 13.08 1.35 8.81
CA LYS A 100 11.87 0.54 9.05
C LYS A 100 11.05 0.35 7.78
N ILE A 101 10.90 1.38 6.94
CA ILE A 101 10.21 1.25 5.64
C ILE A 101 10.97 0.27 4.75
N MET A 102 12.30 0.38 4.70
CA MET A 102 13.13 -0.56 3.94
C MET A 102 12.93 -2.02 4.41
N LYS A 103 12.76 -2.25 5.72
CA LYS A 103 12.46 -3.59 6.25
C LYS A 103 11.09 -4.12 5.81
N LEU A 104 10.12 -3.21 5.61
CA LEU A 104 8.77 -3.55 5.17
C LEU A 104 8.69 -3.83 3.67
N LEU A 105 9.50 -3.14 2.85
CA LEU A 105 9.45 -3.24 1.39
C LEU A 105 10.43 -4.25 0.80
N ARG A 106 11.49 -4.63 1.52
CA ARG A 106 12.55 -5.50 1.00
C ARG A 106 12.01 -6.81 0.41
N PRO A 107 12.60 -7.29 -0.70
CA PRO A 107 12.18 -8.52 -1.37
C PRO A 107 12.46 -9.80 -0.59
N SER A 108 13.38 -9.75 0.37
CA SER A 108 13.67 -10.88 1.26
C SER A 108 14.05 -10.41 2.66
N SER A 109 13.60 -11.14 3.67
CA SER A 109 13.90 -10.87 5.08
C SER A 109 15.38 -11.01 5.42
N GLN A 110 16.13 -11.70 4.55
CA GLN A 110 17.56 -11.96 4.70
C GLN A 110 18.42 -10.80 4.15
N VAL A 111 17.87 -9.92 3.29
CA VAL A 111 18.61 -8.76 2.80
C VAL A 111 18.58 -7.65 3.85
N ALA A 112 19.76 -7.13 4.22
CA ALA A 112 19.84 -6.03 5.16
C ALA A 112 19.38 -4.71 4.51
N PRO A 113 18.56 -3.88 5.20
CA PRO A 113 18.10 -2.59 4.68
C PRO A 113 19.21 -1.68 4.13
N LEU A 114 20.37 -1.68 4.79
CA LEU A 114 21.50 -0.84 4.40
C LEU A 114 22.17 -1.30 3.09
N GLN A 115 22.13 -2.60 2.81
CA GLN A 115 22.64 -3.15 1.56
C GLN A 115 21.75 -2.74 0.39
N ILE A 116 20.43 -2.84 0.56
CA ILE A 116 19.45 -2.38 -0.45
C ILE A 116 19.63 -0.89 -0.72
N ARG A 117 19.74 -0.07 0.33
CA ARG A 117 20.01 1.36 0.16
C ARG A 117 21.31 1.62 -0.59
N LYS A 118 22.39 0.92 -0.25
CA LYS A 118 23.68 1.09 -0.91
C LYS A 118 23.59 0.75 -2.40
N LEU A 119 22.98 -0.38 -2.73
CA LEU A 119 22.80 -0.81 -4.10
C LEU A 119 21.90 0.17 -4.88
N ILE A 120 20.69 0.42 -4.40
CA ILE A 120 19.70 1.14 -5.22
C ILE A 120 19.95 2.65 -5.20
N LEU A 121 20.04 3.25 -4.01
CA LEU A 121 20.14 4.70 -3.90
C LEU A 121 21.51 5.19 -4.35
N HIS A 122 22.58 4.62 -3.80
CA HIS A 122 23.93 5.10 -4.08
C HIS A 122 24.43 4.60 -5.45
N GLU A 123 24.44 3.30 -5.67
CA GLU A 123 25.04 2.74 -6.89
C GLU A 123 24.15 2.94 -8.13
N CYS A 124 22.90 2.48 -8.12
CA CYS A 124 22.02 2.57 -9.29
C CYS A 124 21.64 4.01 -9.63
N PHE A 125 21.08 4.75 -8.66
CA PHE A 125 20.52 6.08 -8.92
C PHE A 125 21.54 7.21 -8.88
N GLN A 126 22.33 7.33 -7.82
CA GLN A 126 23.25 8.46 -7.67
C GLN A 126 24.49 8.35 -8.54
N THR A 127 25.11 7.16 -8.62
CA THR A 127 26.33 6.93 -9.40
C THR A 127 26.04 6.62 -10.86
N ARG A 128 25.17 5.64 -11.14
CA ARG A 128 24.94 5.13 -12.51
C ARG A 128 23.78 5.81 -13.26
N ARG A 129 22.98 6.64 -12.58
CA ARG A 129 21.81 7.34 -13.15
C ARG A 129 20.81 6.39 -13.83
N MET A 130 20.63 5.20 -13.29
CA MET A 130 19.72 4.20 -13.84
C MET A 130 18.25 4.64 -13.79
N GLY A 131 17.47 4.17 -14.77
CA GLY A 131 16.01 4.20 -14.72
C GLY A 131 15.44 3.19 -13.72
N LEU A 132 14.11 3.26 -13.47
CA LEU A 132 13.43 2.34 -12.55
C LEU A 132 13.59 0.87 -12.94
N LEU A 133 13.49 0.54 -14.23
CA LEU A 133 13.60 -0.83 -14.70
C LEU A 133 15.02 -1.37 -14.51
N GLU A 134 16.03 -0.62 -14.93
CA GLU A 134 17.44 -1.00 -14.80
C GLU A 134 17.83 -1.23 -13.33
N ALA A 135 17.41 -0.34 -12.43
CA ALA A 135 17.64 -0.50 -10.99
C ALA A 135 16.87 -1.69 -10.40
N SER A 136 15.70 -2.02 -10.95
CA SER A 136 14.90 -3.18 -10.51
C SER A 136 15.52 -4.49 -10.95
N VAL A 137 15.99 -4.59 -12.20
CA VAL A 137 16.73 -5.76 -12.70
C VAL A 137 18.01 -5.96 -11.89
N ALA A 138 18.76 -4.89 -11.60
CA ALA A 138 19.96 -4.99 -10.76
C ALA A 138 19.65 -5.53 -9.34
N LEU A 139 18.49 -5.17 -8.76
CA LEU A 139 18.07 -5.73 -7.47
C LEU A 139 17.66 -7.21 -7.59
N VAL A 140 17.00 -7.62 -8.68
CA VAL A 140 16.68 -9.03 -8.95
C VAL A 140 17.97 -9.84 -9.04
N GLU A 141 18.91 -9.44 -9.89
CA GLU A 141 20.22 -10.08 -10.07
C GLU A 141 20.97 -10.20 -8.73
N TYR A 142 21.04 -9.10 -7.97
CA TYR A 142 21.66 -9.10 -6.65
C TYR A 142 21.08 -10.16 -5.70
N CYS A 143 19.76 -10.35 -5.73
CA CYS A 143 19.06 -11.33 -4.92
C CYS A 143 19.25 -12.76 -5.45
N CYS A 144 19.19 -12.97 -6.77
CA CYS A 144 19.43 -14.27 -7.42
C CYS A 144 20.85 -14.79 -7.13
N ASP A 145 21.87 -13.95 -7.31
CA ASP A 145 23.29 -14.29 -7.07
C ASP A 145 23.58 -14.73 -5.63
N ARG A 146 22.68 -14.43 -4.70
CA ARG A 146 22.82 -14.73 -3.26
C ARG A 146 21.84 -15.81 -2.79
N GLY A 147 21.07 -16.41 -3.70
CA GLY A 147 20.03 -17.39 -3.35
C GLY A 147 18.92 -16.79 -2.48
N LEU A 148 18.64 -15.49 -2.63
CA LEU A 148 17.63 -14.75 -1.85
C LEU A 148 16.32 -14.54 -2.63
N ALA A 149 16.28 -14.95 -3.89
CA ALA A 149 15.13 -14.86 -4.78
C ALA A 149 14.51 -16.25 -5.00
N PRO A 150 13.19 -16.34 -5.24
CA PRO A 150 12.59 -17.53 -5.84
C PRO A 150 13.06 -17.69 -7.30
N ALA A 151 12.65 -18.76 -7.97
CA ALA A 151 12.98 -19.00 -9.38
C ALA A 151 12.21 -18.03 -10.30
N VAL A 152 12.74 -16.82 -10.46
CA VAL A 152 12.19 -15.75 -11.33
C VAL A 152 12.41 -16.12 -12.81
N ASP A 153 11.37 -15.96 -13.64
CA ASP A 153 11.43 -16.20 -15.09
C ASP A 153 11.25 -14.92 -15.94
N ASP A 154 11.25 -15.08 -17.27
CA ASP A 154 11.11 -13.96 -18.21
C ASP A 154 9.75 -13.25 -18.12
N ASP A 155 8.69 -13.96 -17.69
CA ASP A 155 7.37 -13.37 -17.53
C ASP A 155 7.32 -12.50 -16.27
N ASP A 156 7.96 -12.93 -15.18
CA ASP A 156 8.14 -12.14 -13.97
C ASP A 156 8.91 -10.83 -14.26
N LEU A 157 9.96 -10.90 -15.09
CA LEU A 157 10.71 -9.72 -15.54
C LEU A 157 9.90 -8.82 -16.48
N SER A 158 9.06 -9.41 -17.33
CA SER A 158 8.13 -8.67 -18.19
C SER A 158 7.09 -7.92 -17.35
N GLU A 159 6.58 -8.55 -16.29
CA GLU A 159 5.66 -7.92 -15.34
C GLU A 159 6.32 -6.74 -14.60
N LEU A 160 7.56 -6.94 -14.14
CA LEU A 160 8.38 -5.89 -13.54
C LEU A 160 8.56 -4.72 -14.53
N GLY A 161 8.80 -5.01 -15.80
CA GLY A 161 8.85 -4.05 -16.90
C GLY A 161 7.58 -3.19 -16.99
N ILE A 162 6.40 -3.82 -17.00
CA ILE A 162 5.11 -3.11 -17.05
C ILE A 162 4.95 -2.17 -15.85
N MET A 163 5.22 -2.66 -14.64
CA MET A 163 5.12 -1.84 -13.42
C MET A 163 6.08 -0.64 -13.47
N CYS A 164 7.35 -0.88 -13.81
CA CYS A 164 8.36 0.17 -13.96
C CYS A 164 7.98 1.20 -15.03
N SER A 165 7.48 0.77 -16.19
CA SER A 165 7.02 1.67 -17.25
C SER A 165 5.84 2.53 -16.80
N SER A 166 4.87 1.95 -16.09
CA SER A 166 3.70 2.68 -15.58
C SER A 166 4.05 3.75 -14.53
N ALA A 167 5.12 3.53 -13.77
CA ALA A 167 5.59 4.44 -12.73
C ALA A 167 6.74 5.35 -13.19
N SER A 168 7.27 5.15 -14.40
CA SER A 168 8.42 5.88 -14.91
C SER A 168 8.08 7.36 -15.09
N ARG A 169 8.96 8.22 -14.60
CA ARG A 169 8.90 9.66 -14.79
C ARG A 169 10.30 10.27 -14.80
N PRO A 170 10.48 11.44 -15.43
CA PRO A 170 11.74 12.16 -15.35
C PRO A 170 12.11 12.49 -13.90
N PHE A 171 13.39 12.31 -13.56
CA PHE A 171 13.91 12.73 -12.27
C PHE A 171 13.63 14.22 -12.05
N THR A 172 13.00 14.53 -10.92
CA THR A 172 12.73 15.91 -10.51
C THR A 172 13.07 16.06 -9.04
N LEU A 173 13.95 16.99 -8.71
CA LEU A 173 14.25 17.31 -7.32
C LEU A 173 13.01 17.91 -6.65
N VAL A 174 12.61 17.38 -5.51
CA VAL A 174 11.47 17.84 -4.71
C VAL A 174 11.98 18.34 -3.38
N SER A 175 11.98 19.66 -3.24
CA SER A 175 12.35 20.36 -2.00
C SER A 175 11.15 20.96 -1.26
N ASP A 176 9.97 21.05 -1.89
CA ASP A 176 8.77 21.59 -1.27
C ASP A 176 8.23 20.64 -0.17
N PRO A 177 8.16 21.08 1.10
CA PRO A 177 7.67 20.24 2.20
C PRO A 177 6.24 19.73 2.00
N ALA A 178 5.36 20.51 1.36
CA ALA A 178 3.98 20.10 1.11
C ALA A 178 3.92 18.94 0.09
N ALA A 179 4.69 19.04 -0.99
CA ALA A 179 4.84 17.96 -1.98
C ALA A 179 5.44 16.69 -1.35
N MET A 180 6.50 16.82 -0.53
CA MET A 180 7.11 15.68 0.18
C MET A 180 6.11 15.00 1.11
N ARG A 181 5.33 15.80 1.86
CA ARG A 181 4.24 15.30 2.72
C ARG A 181 3.21 14.52 1.91
N LYS A 182 2.71 15.08 0.82
CA LYS A 182 1.74 14.39 -0.07
C LYS A 182 2.28 13.05 -0.57
N ARG A 183 3.55 13.00 -0.98
CA ARG A 183 4.21 11.76 -1.42
C ARG A 183 4.29 10.72 -0.30
N SER A 184 4.55 11.13 0.93
CA SER A 184 4.54 10.23 2.09
C SER A 184 3.18 9.56 2.33
N PHE A 185 2.07 10.29 2.18
CA PHE A 185 0.73 9.68 2.26
C PHE A 185 0.47 8.70 1.12
N VAL A 186 0.84 9.06 -0.12
CA VAL A 186 0.70 8.15 -1.27
C VAL A 186 1.53 6.88 -1.07
N ARG A 187 2.76 6.99 -0.55
CA ARG A 187 3.59 5.83 -0.18
C ARG A 187 2.91 4.93 0.84
N LEU A 188 2.33 5.51 1.89
CA LEU A 188 1.57 4.77 2.89
C LEU A 188 0.36 4.05 2.25
N ALA A 189 -0.41 4.73 1.42
CA ALA A 189 -1.55 4.14 0.72
C ALA A 189 -1.13 2.96 -0.18
N ARG A 190 -0.04 3.10 -0.95
CA ARG A 190 0.53 1.98 -1.72
C ARG A 190 0.96 0.81 -0.83
N TYR A 191 1.61 1.09 0.30
CA TYR A 191 1.98 0.07 1.26
C TYR A 191 0.77 -0.67 1.86
N LEU A 192 -0.30 0.06 2.20
CA LEU A 192 -1.56 -0.53 2.65
C LEU A 192 -2.22 -1.38 1.56
N SER A 193 -2.20 -0.92 0.31
CA SER A 193 -2.68 -1.72 -0.84
C SER A 193 -1.90 -3.02 -1.00
N LEU A 194 -0.58 -2.99 -0.79
CA LEU A 194 0.29 -4.16 -0.92
C LEU A 194 0.07 -5.19 0.18
N ARG A 195 -0.04 -4.73 1.44
CA ARG A 195 -0.04 -5.60 2.62
C ARG A 195 -1.44 -5.94 3.11
N GLY A 196 -2.46 -5.16 2.73
CA GLY A 196 -3.81 -5.32 3.24
C GLY A 196 -3.85 -5.29 4.77
N MET A 197 -4.64 -6.20 5.35
CA MET A 197 -4.81 -6.30 6.81
C MET A 197 -3.56 -6.80 7.56
N ASP A 198 -2.56 -7.35 6.85
CA ASP A 198 -1.28 -7.78 7.45
C ASP A 198 -0.32 -6.61 7.73
N SER A 199 -0.73 -5.38 7.41
CA SER A 199 0.05 -4.17 7.71
C SER A 199 0.01 -3.83 9.20
N ASP A 200 1.16 -3.54 9.80
CA ASP A 200 1.27 -3.04 11.18
C ASP A 200 0.85 -1.56 11.24
N THR A 201 0.07 -1.13 12.25
CA THR A 201 -0.33 0.29 12.41
C THR A 201 0.85 1.23 12.65
N ARG A 202 2.03 0.71 13.03
CA ARG A 202 3.26 1.51 13.08
C ARG A 202 3.75 1.95 11.70
N CYS A 203 3.16 1.45 10.61
CA CYS A 203 3.46 1.97 9.27
C CYS A 203 3.14 3.48 9.16
N PHE A 204 2.12 3.97 9.86
CA PHE A 204 1.78 5.40 9.91
C PHE A 204 2.94 6.23 10.47
N GLU A 205 3.51 5.81 11.60
CA GLU A 205 4.69 6.44 12.21
C GLU A 205 5.86 6.51 11.23
N TYR A 206 6.12 5.41 10.52
CA TYR A 206 7.29 5.31 9.64
C TYR A 206 7.15 6.13 8.37
N PHE A 207 6.00 6.06 7.70
CA PHE A 207 5.75 6.76 6.45
C PHE A 207 5.45 8.24 6.64
N LEU A 208 4.79 8.61 7.74
CA LEU A 208 4.33 9.98 8.00
C LEU A 208 5.17 10.70 9.06
N ARG A 209 6.42 10.28 9.26
CA ARG A 209 7.33 10.88 10.24
C ARG A 209 7.38 12.42 10.12
N GLY A 210 7.20 13.12 11.24
CA GLY A 210 7.19 14.58 11.30
C GLY A 210 5.85 15.25 10.96
N VAL A 211 4.86 14.46 10.52
CA VAL A 211 3.47 14.90 10.33
C VAL A 211 2.54 14.13 11.25
N TYR A 212 2.87 12.85 11.49
CA TYR A 212 2.14 11.90 12.31
C TYR A 212 1.97 12.31 13.77
N ASP A 213 2.92 13.05 14.37
CA ASP A 213 2.96 13.32 15.82
C ASP A 213 2.56 14.76 16.18
N VAL A 214 1.98 15.53 15.25
CA VAL A 214 1.68 16.96 15.48
C VAL A 214 0.27 17.09 16.06
N PRO A 215 0.13 17.49 17.34
CA PRO A 215 -1.17 17.68 17.97
C PRO A 215 -1.91 18.84 17.33
N THR A 216 -3.18 18.61 17.01
CA THR A 216 -4.10 19.61 16.45
C THR A 216 -5.02 20.21 17.49
N GLY A 217 -5.02 19.68 18.72
CA GLY A 217 -5.78 20.21 19.83
C GLY A 217 -5.29 19.73 21.19
N GLN A 218 -5.86 20.31 22.24
CA GLN A 218 -5.54 20.03 23.64
C GLN A 218 -6.84 19.89 24.43
N GLY A 219 -6.97 18.79 25.18
CA GLY A 219 -8.04 18.57 26.14
C GLY A 219 -8.03 19.62 27.25
N LYS A 220 -9.22 20.05 27.69
CA LYS A 220 -9.36 21.10 28.71
C LYS A 220 -8.79 20.71 30.07
N ASN A 221 -8.74 19.42 30.37
CA ASN A 221 -8.14 18.88 31.60
C ASN A 221 -6.59 18.82 31.52
N GLY A 222 -5.99 19.37 30.46
CA GLY A 222 -4.57 19.17 30.16
C GLY A 222 -4.32 17.80 29.54
N GLY A 223 -3.08 17.32 29.62
CA GLY A 223 -2.70 16.02 29.09
C GLY A 223 -1.41 16.05 28.29
N THR A 224 -0.64 14.99 28.42
CA THR A 224 0.63 14.76 27.70
C THR A 224 0.49 13.66 26.64
N TYR A 225 -0.61 12.92 26.64
CA TYR A 225 -0.81 11.79 25.74
C TYR A 225 -1.41 12.27 24.42
N ASN A 226 -0.74 11.96 23.30
CA ASN A 226 -1.23 12.26 21.95
C ASN A 226 -2.22 11.17 21.53
N GLU A 227 -3.51 11.49 21.54
CA GLU A 227 -4.55 10.57 21.10
C GLU A 227 -5.00 10.90 19.67
N HIS A 228 -4.99 9.89 18.79
CA HIS A 228 -5.54 10.02 17.44
C HIS A 228 -7.06 10.02 17.51
N VAL A 229 -7.73 11.05 17.00
CA VAL A 229 -9.19 11.20 17.15
C VAL A 229 -9.96 10.06 16.48
N VAL A 230 -9.43 9.54 15.37
CA VAL A 230 -9.83 8.28 14.75
C VAL A 230 -8.73 7.23 15.00
N PRO A 231 -9.03 6.05 15.56
CA PRO A 231 -8.02 5.02 15.81
C PRO A 231 -7.24 4.63 14.55
N LEU A 232 -5.91 4.50 14.63
CA LEU A 232 -5.10 4.07 13.48
C LEU A 232 -5.50 2.69 12.94
N ALA A 233 -5.91 1.79 13.84
CA ALA A 233 -6.43 0.48 13.46
C ALA A 233 -7.68 0.59 12.57
N TYR A 234 -8.55 1.55 12.89
CA TYR A 234 -9.72 1.89 12.09
C TYR A 234 -9.30 2.49 10.74
N ILE A 235 -8.43 3.51 10.73
CA ILE A 235 -7.95 4.15 9.49
C ILE A 235 -7.36 3.10 8.54
N ARG A 236 -6.50 2.20 9.06
CA ARG A 236 -5.94 1.09 8.28
C ARG A 236 -7.04 0.21 7.69
N LYS A 237 -7.99 -0.26 8.51
CA LYS A 237 -9.09 -1.14 8.08
C LYS A 237 -9.93 -0.46 6.98
N HIS A 238 -10.28 0.81 7.18
CA HIS A 238 -11.02 1.62 6.21
C HIS A 238 -10.27 1.74 4.88
N CYS A 239 -9.00 2.17 4.90
CA CYS A 239 -8.22 2.35 3.69
C CYS A 239 -7.98 1.02 2.95
N VAL A 240 -7.70 -0.07 3.67
CA VAL A 240 -7.57 -1.39 3.05
C VAL A 240 -8.88 -1.80 2.40
N HIS A 241 -10.01 -1.63 3.07
CA HIS A 241 -11.32 -1.92 2.50
C HIS A 241 -11.58 -1.10 1.23
N LEU A 242 -11.39 0.22 1.28
CA LEU A 242 -11.52 1.12 0.14
C LEU A 242 -10.67 0.66 -1.06
N LEU A 243 -9.39 0.36 -0.82
CA LEU A 243 -8.45 -0.07 -1.87
C LEU A 243 -8.85 -1.44 -2.46
N THR A 244 -9.32 -2.38 -1.62
CA THR A 244 -9.79 -3.70 -2.10
C THR A 244 -11.05 -3.60 -2.96
N GLN A 245 -11.88 -2.58 -2.75
CA GLN A 245 -13.07 -2.29 -3.56
C GLN A 245 -12.76 -1.48 -4.82
N GLY A 246 -11.48 -1.28 -5.15
CA GLY A 246 -11.05 -0.54 -6.35
C GLY A 246 -10.91 0.97 -6.15
N GLY A 247 -10.97 1.45 -4.90
CA GLY A 247 -10.60 2.83 -4.57
C GLY A 247 -9.13 3.12 -4.89
N THR A 248 -8.81 4.40 -5.13
CA THR A 248 -7.45 4.82 -5.51
C THR A 248 -6.59 5.19 -4.30
N ALA A 249 -5.26 5.21 -4.50
CA ALA A 249 -4.32 5.67 -3.49
C ALA A 249 -4.56 7.14 -3.07
N GLU A 250 -5.07 7.96 -3.99
CA GLU A 250 -5.44 9.36 -3.74
C GLU A 250 -6.67 9.47 -2.85
N GLN A 251 -7.70 8.63 -3.06
CA GLN A 251 -8.87 8.59 -2.20
C GLN A 251 -8.48 8.16 -0.77
N ALA A 252 -7.70 7.07 -0.65
CA ALA A 252 -7.18 6.63 0.64
C ALA A 252 -6.31 7.71 1.31
N THR A 253 -5.49 8.43 0.54
CA THR A 253 -4.68 9.55 1.05
C THR A 253 -5.56 10.67 1.61
N SER A 254 -6.64 11.05 0.90
CA SER A 254 -7.58 12.08 1.36
C SER A 254 -8.22 11.70 2.69
N ASP A 255 -8.65 10.44 2.84
CA ASP A 255 -9.23 9.94 4.08
C ASP A 255 -8.22 9.91 5.23
N ILE A 256 -6.99 9.45 4.98
CA ILE A 256 -5.94 9.45 6.00
C ILE A 256 -5.65 10.88 6.47
N ILE A 257 -5.53 11.85 5.56
CA ILE A 257 -5.28 13.26 5.92
C ILE A 257 -6.39 13.80 6.82
N ARG A 258 -7.65 13.48 6.51
CA ARG A 258 -8.80 13.88 7.31
C ARG A 258 -8.83 13.20 8.69
N PHE A 259 -8.48 11.92 8.76
CA PHE A 259 -8.62 11.12 9.99
C PHE A 259 -7.44 11.25 10.94
N LEU A 260 -6.25 11.64 10.47
CA LEU A 260 -5.01 11.70 11.26
C LEU A 260 -4.89 12.97 12.13
N ALA A 261 -5.98 13.40 12.76
CA ALA A 261 -5.95 14.47 13.73
C ALA A 261 -5.61 13.92 15.13
N ILE A 262 -4.83 14.69 15.89
CA ILE A 262 -4.41 14.35 17.26
C ILE A 262 -4.95 15.38 18.23
N VAL A 263 -5.45 14.91 19.37
CA VAL A 263 -5.76 15.75 20.53
C VAL A 263 -4.95 15.24 21.72
N LYS A 264 -4.30 16.15 22.44
CA LYS A 264 -3.66 15.80 23.71
C LYS A 264 -4.70 15.59 24.79
N ILE A 265 -4.69 14.43 25.43
CA ILE A 265 -5.59 14.07 26.53
C ILE A 265 -4.81 13.51 27.71
N THR A 266 -5.48 13.34 28.84
CA THR A 266 -4.92 12.70 30.04
C THR A 266 -4.88 11.18 29.88
N ASP A 267 -4.03 10.51 30.68
CA ASP A 267 -3.99 9.04 30.69
C ASP A 267 -5.34 8.43 31.15
N ASP A 268 -6.07 9.09 32.05
CA ASP A 268 -7.38 8.63 32.51
C ASP A 268 -8.43 8.69 31.41
N GLU A 269 -8.46 9.78 30.64
CA GLU A 269 -9.33 9.92 29.47
C GLU A 269 -9.01 8.87 28.39
N ARG A 270 -7.73 8.63 28.09
CA ARG A 270 -7.30 7.55 27.18
C ARG A 270 -7.78 6.19 27.70
N ASN A 271 -7.53 5.89 28.98
CA ASN A 271 -7.91 4.62 29.56
C ASN A 271 -9.44 4.41 29.52
N TYR A 272 -10.22 5.47 29.69
CA TYR A 272 -11.68 5.41 29.57
C TYR A 272 -12.14 5.13 28.13
N LEU A 273 -11.49 5.72 27.12
CA LEU A 273 -11.75 5.42 25.71
C LEU A 273 -11.45 3.94 25.39
N ASP A 274 -10.28 3.46 25.83
CA ASP A 274 -9.73 2.18 25.40
C ASP A 274 -10.32 0.97 26.13
N ARG A 275 -10.56 1.08 27.45
CA ARG A 275 -11.03 -0.05 28.27
C ARG A 275 -12.37 -0.56 27.78
N SER A 276 -12.57 -1.88 27.88
CA SER A 276 -13.85 -2.49 27.53
C SER A 276 -15.00 -1.94 28.38
N ILE A 277 -16.23 -2.06 27.86
CA ILE A 277 -17.46 -1.71 28.58
C ILE A 277 -17.55 -2.46 29.91
N SER A 278 -17.16 -3.75 29.92
CA SER A 278 -17.15 -4.57 31.14
C SER A 278 -16.14 -4.09 32.20
N SER A 279 -15.16 -3.28 31.80
CA SER A 279 -14.14 -2.69 32.65
C SER A 279 -14.37 -1.19 32.92
N GLY A 280 -15.58 -0.70 32.62
CA GLY A 280 -15.98 0.69 32.86
C GLY A 280 -15.45 1.70 31.85
N GLY A 281 -14.98 1.27 30.68
CA GLY A 281 -14.62 2.15 29.55
C GLY A 281 -15.62 2.08 28.40
N LEU A 282 -15.24 2.60 27.23
CA LEU A 282 -16.09 2.64 26.03
C LEU A 282 -15.78 1.55 25.00
N GLY A 283 -14.62 0.88 25.11
CA GLY A 283 -14.17 -0.15 24.17
C GLY A 283 -13.86 0.40 22.77
N LEU A 284 -13.42 1.65 22.66
CA LEU A 284 -13.22 2.37 21.39
C LEU A 284 -11.74 2.48 21.00
N GLN A 285 -10.91 1.56 21.50
CA GLN A 285 -9.47 1.54 21.22
C GLN A 285 -9.17 1.42 19.72
N VAL A 286 -9.98 0.63 18.99
CA VAL A 286 -9.73 0.29 17.59
C VAL A 286 -10.88 0.62 16.65
N ASP A 287 -12.01 1.10 17.19
CA ASP A 287 -13.24 1.34 16.45
C ASP A 287 -13.79 2.75 16.73
N MET A 288 -14.61 3.25 15.79
CA MET A 288 -15.41 4.45 15.97
C MET A 288 -16.75 4.09 16.65
N PRO A 289 -17.44 5.07 17.29
CA PRO A 289 -18.76 4.86 17.84
C PRO A 289 -19.78 4.29 16.84
N GLU A 290 -20.81 3.62 17.34
CA GLU A 290 -21.93 3.12 16.53
C GLU A 290 -22.60 4.25 15.72
N ALA A 291 -23.07 3.92 14.51
CA ALA A 291 -23.65 4.85 13.54
C ALA A 291 -22.70 5.96 13.02
N TRP A 292 -21.39 5.84 13.27
CA TRP A 292 -20.39 6.69 12.61
C TRP A 292 -20.10 6.21 11.18
N TYR A 293 -20.08 7.14 10.23
CA TYR A 293 -19.79 6.87 8.82
C TYR A 293 -18.53 7.63 8.37
N PRO A 294 -17.57 6.99 7.69
CA PRO A 294 -16.33 7.64 7.25
C PRO A 294 -16.52 8.95 6.47
N GLU A 295 -17.55 9.01 5.63
CA GLU A 295 -17.75 10.08 4.66
C GLU A 295 -18.27 11.36 5.32
N VAL A 296 -19.18 11.24 6.29
CA VAL A 296 -19.93 12.38 6.87
C VAL A 296 -19.79 12.49 8.39
N GLY A 297 -19.21 11.47 9.02
CA GLY A 297 -19.04 11.41 10.46
C GLY A 297 -18.08 12.47 10.97
N ASP A 298 -18.40 12.99 12.15
CA ASP A 298 -17.50 13.84 12.93
C ASP A 298 -16.28 13.02 13.37
N ILE A 299 -15.09 13.43 12.96
CA ILE A 299 -13.84 12.73 13.30
C ILE A 299 -13.56 12.75 14.81
N PHE A 300 -14.18 13.67 15.56
CA PHE A 300 -14.06 13.79 17.01
C PHE A 300 -15.14 13.01 17.78
N ALA A 301 -16.03 12.29 17.10
CA ALA A 301 -17.16 11.58 17.71
C ALA A 301 -16.76 10.69 18.89
N ARG A 302 -15.56 10.08 18.84
CA ARG A 302 -15.04 9.24 19.92
C ARG A 302 -14.77 10.05 21.20
N LEU A 303 -14.20 11.25 21.08
CA LEU A 303 -13.95 12.17 22.19
C LEU A 303 -15.27 12.73 22.75
N HIS A 304 -16.20 13.12 21.86
CA HIS A 304 -17.52 13.59 22.26
C HIS A 304 -18.32 12.53 23.03
N LYS A 305 -18.27 11.26 22.58
CA LYS A 305 -18.90 10.14 23.29
C LYS A 305 -18.32 9.91 24.69
N ALA A 306 -17.05 10.24 24.89
CA ALA A 306 -16.38 10.18 26.18
C ALA A 306 -16.59 11.43 27.06
N GLY A 307 -17.27 12.47 26.55
CA GLY A 307 -17.40 13.74 27.25
C GLY A 307 -16.08 14.51 27.39
N ILE A 308 -15.11 14.24 26.51
CA ILE A 308 -13.80 14.90 26.52
C ILE A 308 -13.91 16.21 25.75
N GLU A 309 -13.78 17.33 26.46
CA GLU A 309 -13.76 18.67 25.87
C GLU A 309 -12.33 19.08 25.48
N PHE A 310 -12.15 19.71 24.32
CA PHE A 310 -10.84 20.14 23.81
C PHE A 310 -10.91 21.47 23.06
N GLN A 311 -9.76 22.08 22.86
CA GLN A 311 -9.57 23.28 22.03
C GLN A 311 -8.61 22.96 20.90
N MET A 312 -8.96 23.37 19.69
CA MET A 312 -8.09 23.20 18.52
C MET A 312 -6.96 24.24 18.56
N SER A 313 -5.75 23.80 18.21
CA SER A 313 -4.63 24.70 17.97
C SER A 313 -4.86 25.43 16.65
N THR A 314 -4.90 26.76 16.72
CA THR A 314 -4.93 27.66 15.55
C THR A 314 -3.65 27.56 14.74
#